data_AF-A0AAQ3Q578-F1
#
_entry.id   AF-A0AAQ3Q578-F1
#
_cell.length_a   1.000
_cell.length_b   1.000
_cell.length_c   1.000
_cell.angle_alpha   90.00
_cell.angle_beta   90.00
_cell.angle_gamma   90.00
#
_symmetry.space_group_name_H-M   'P 1'
#
loop_
_entity.id
_entity.type
_entity.pdbx_description
1 polymer ?
#
loop_
_entity_poly.entity_id
_entity_poly.type
_entity_poly.pdbx_seq_one_letter_code
_entity_poly.pdbx_strand_id
1 'polypeptide(L)'
;MSYCDTDHGGLTEPLVNGKWPSPTQPPPLLHLKPPQVDVTAAVVEAKCILSLASPMALTGLILYSRSLVSMLFLGRLGCLPLAGGSLAIGFANITGYSVLSGLAMGMEPICGQAVGARHPALLGPALHRAVLLLLAASLPIAALWAAMHRFLLLCGQDADISAAAHAFVLASFPDLLLQSFLHPIRIYLRSQSITLPFTYAAAVAALLHLPLNYTTSLIYVFPSSLGFAVSTRVGNELGAGRPDRARRASAVGIACGAVLGLLAFTFAVVVSQAWARMFTSDAAIAAFTAAVLPIVGMCELGNCPQTAGCGVLRGSARPGTGANVNLGAFYGVGMPVAAALAFWPGGMDFSGLWLGMLAAQATCAVMMLVVVGRTDWEQQAERAQRLTGGRLDVDDEDKAVVVVFVVEKDDSKIRLER
;
A
#
# COMPACT_ATOMS: atom_id res chain seq x y z
N MET A 1 14.47 28.96 -35.56
CA MET A 1 13.35 28.02 -35.76
C MET A 1 13.91 26.62 -35.80
N SER A 2 14.29 26.07 -34.64
CA SER A 2 14.71 24.66 -34.45
C SER A 2 15.01 24.46 -32.96
N TYR A 3 14.14 23.73 -32.27
CA TYR A 3 14.37 22.85 -31.12
C TYR A 3 12.99 22.55 -30.50
N CYS A 4 12.34 21.51 -31.03
CA CYS A 4 11.20 20.88 -30.39
C CYS A 4 11.41 19.38 -30.52
N ASP A 5 12.42 18.89 -29.80
CA ASP A 5 12.60 17.46 -29.58
C ASP A 5 11.71 17.08 -28.40
N THR A 6 10.44 16.81 -28.71
CA THR A 6 9.47 16.24 -27.79
C THR A 6 9.81 14.75 -27.61
N ASP A 7 10.73 14.48 -26.70
CA ASP A 7 11.02 13.12 -26.20
C ASP A 7 9.92 12.69 -25.20
N HIS A 8 8.68 12.70 -25.68
CA HIS A 8 7.44 12.40 -24.93
C HIS A 8 6.95 10.95 -25.11
N GLY A 9 7.69 10.10 -25.82
CA GLY A 9 7.34 8.70 -26.02
C GLY A 9 8.19 7.75 -25.19
N GLY A 10 7.66 7.18 -24.10
CA GLY A 10 8.39 6.06 -23.49
C GLY A 10 7.81 5.44 -22.22
N LEU A 11 6.83 6.06 -21.57
CA LEU A 11 6.20 5.49 -20.36
C LEU A 11 4.66 5.46 -20.41
N THR A 12 4.05 6.00 -21.47
CA THR A 12 2.59 6.07 -21.66
C THR A 12 2.07 5.19 -22.79
N GLU A 13 2.93 4.48 -23.52
CA GLU A 13 2.43 3.49 -24.47
C GLU A 13 1.96 2.25 -23.68
N PRO A 14 0.66 1.94 -23.65
CA PRO A 14 0.22 0.61 -23.22
C PRO A 14 0.93 -0.42 -24.11
N LEU A 15 1.19 -1.63 -23.59
CA LEU A 15 1.77 -2.75 -24.36
C LEU A 15 1.04 -2.90 -25.70
N VAL A 16 1.55 -2.30 -26.78
CA VAL A 16 0.98 -2.45 -28.12
C VAL A 16 1.24 -3.90 -28.52
N ASN A 17 0.18 -4.69 -28.63
CA ASN A 17 0.20 -6.12 -28.98
C ASN A 17 0.87 -7.08 -27.97
N GLY A 18 0.94 -6.72 -26.68
CA GLY A 18 1.32 -7.67 -25.62
C GLY A 18 2.76 -8.19 -25.69
N LYS A 19 3.67 -7.49 -26.39
CA LYS A 19 5.09 -7.84 -26.49
C LYS A 19 5.95 -6.68 -26.01
N TRP A 20 6.94 -7.00 -25.18
CA TRP A 20 7.96 -6.05 -24.74
C TRP A 20 8.92 -5.75 -25.90
N PRO A 21 9.41 -4.50 -26.06
CA PRO A 21 10.57 -4.23 -26.89
C PRO A 21 11.75 -5.08 -26.40
N SER A 22 12.63 -5.49 -27.32
CA SER A 22 13.87 -6.22 -26.96
C SER A 22 14.65 -5.47 -25.87
N PRO A 23 15.38 -6.18 -24.98
CA PRO A 23 16.16 -5.56 -23.91
C PRO A 23 17.24 -4.69 -24.56
N THR A 24 16.93 -3.41 -24.67
CA THR A 24 17.90 -2.36 -24.99
C THR A 24 18.69 -2.10 -23.71
N GLN A 25 19.99 -1.84 -23.84
CA GLN A 25 20.88 -1.57 -22.70
C GLN A 25 20.21 -0.64 -21.69
N PRO A 26 20.37 -0.89 -20.36
CA PRO A 26 19.84 0.01 -19.35
C PRO A 26 20.34 1.44 -19.66
N PRO A 27 19.44 2.44 -19.68
CA PRO A 27 19.81 3.79 -20.08
C PRO A 27 20.96 4.30 -19.18
N PRO A 28 21.99 4.95 -19.75
CA PRO A 28 23.09 5.48 -18.97
C PRO A 28 22.58 6.50 -17.94
N LEU A 29 23.22 6.55 -16.77
CA LEU A 29 22.97 7.56 -15.74
C LEU A 29 23.26 8.94 -16.35
N LEU A 30 22.21 9.63 -16.78
CA LEU A 30 22.30 10.97 -17.34
C LEU A 30 22.52 11.95 -16.20
N HIS A 31 23.74 12.50 -16.09
CA HIS A 31 24.03 13.67 -15.26
C HIS A 31 23.26 14.88 -15.83
N LEU A 32 22.02 15.08 -15.37
CA LEU A 32 21.22 16.25 -15.71
C LEU A 32 21.42 17.35 -14.67
N LYS A 33 21.57 18.58 -15.16
CA LYS A 33 21.62 19.81 -14.35
C LYS A 33 20.38 19.89 -13.44
N PRO A 34 20.49 20.50 -12.24
CA PRO A 34 19.37 20.55 -11.29
C PRO A 34 18.18 21.28 -11.93
N PRO A 35 16.95 20.74 -11.80
CA PRO A 35 15.81 21.29 -12.52
C PRO A 35 15.34 22.58 -11.86
N GLN A 36 15.17 23.63 -12.67
CA GLN A 36 14.23 24.71 -12.36
C GLN A 36 12.83 24.08 -12.17
N VAL A 37 12.05 24.58 -11.21
CA VAL A 37 10.67 24.11 -10.99
C VAL A 37 9.81 24.58 -12.15
N ASP A 38 9.76 23.75 -13.20
CA ASP A 38 8.84 23.95 -14.31
C ASP A 38 7.46 23.44 -13.88
N VAL A 39 6.53 24.37 -13.69
CA VAL A 39 5.12 24.10 -13.35
C VAL A 39 4.51 23.13 -14.36
N THR A 40 4.93 23.20 -15.62
CA THR A 40 4.48 22.30 -16.70
C THR A 40 4.87 20.86 -16.40
N ALA A 41 6.12 20.63 -15.98
CA ALA A 41 6.60 19.30 -15.61
C ALA A 41 5.88 18.73 -14.38
N ALA A 42 5.54 19.58 -13.40
CA ALA A 42 4.77 19.17 -12.23
C ALA A 42 3.33 18.76 -12.59
N VAL A 43 2.68 19.50 -13.50
CA VAL A 43 1.32 19.18 -13.98
C VAL A 43 1.30 17.88 -14.77
N VAL A 44 2.28 17.66 -15.66
CA VAL A 44 2.41 16.40 -16.40
C VAL A 44 2.57 15.23 -15.44
N GLU A 45 3.45 15.36 -14.45
CA GLU A 45 3.68 14.31 -13.46
C GLU A 45 2.43 14.03 -12.61
N ALA A 46 1.70 15.08 -12.20
CA ALA A 46 0.44 14.93 -11.47
C ALA A 46 -0.60 14.16 -12.30
N LYS A 47 -0.67 14.44 -13.61
CA LYS A 47 -1.56 13.73 -14.54
C LYS A 47 -1.22 12.24 -14.62
N CYS A 48 0.07 11.89 -14.68
CA CYS A 48 0.53 10.48 -14.67
C CYS A 48 0.18 9.76 -13.37
N ILE A 49 0.37 10.42 -12.22
CA ILE A 49 0.03 9.84 -10.91
C ILE A 49 -1.49 9.65 -10.80
N LEU A 50 -2.29 10.65 -11.20
CA LEU A 50 -3.75 10.59 -11.15
C LEU A 50 -4.33 9.55 -12.12
N SER A 51 -3.73 9.34 -13.29
CA SER A 51 -4.17 8.29 -14.23
C SER A 51 -3.95 6.88 -13.69
N LEU A 52 -2.91 6.68 -12.86
CA LEU A 52 -2.69 5.43 -12.14
C LEU A 52 -3.62 5.31 -10.90
N ALA A 53 -3.75 6.39 -10.12
CA ALA A 53 -4.47 6.38 -8.86
C ALA A 53 -6.00 6.26 -9.03
N SER A 54 -6.58 6.86 -10.06
CA SER A 54 -8.05 6.88 -10.27
C SER A 54 -8.70 5.50 -10.47
N PRO A 55 -8.23 4.60 -11.35
CA PRO A 55 -8.82 3.26 -11.47
C PRO A 55 -8.62 2.44 -10.19
N MET A 56 -7.50 2.65 -9.49
CA MET A 56 -7.21 1.99 -8.22
C MET A 56 -8.13 2.48 -7.09
N ALA A 57 -8.43 3.78 -7.06
CA ALA A 57 -9.39 4.38 -6.13
C ALA A 57 -10.80 3.85 -6.40
N LEU A 58 -11.20 3.77 -7.67
CA LEU A 58 -12.50 3.20 -8.02
C LEU A 58 -12.62 1.74 -7.58
N THR A 59 -11.60 0.92 -7.88
CA THR A 59 -11.51 -0.44 -7.37
C THR A 59 -11.59 -0.51 -5.85
N GLY A 60 -10.82 0.31 -5.14
CA GLY A 60 -10.81 0.32 -3.68
C GLY A 60 -12.19 0.67 -3.12
N LEU A 61 -12.88 1.64 -3.71
CA LEU A 61 -14.22 2.06 -3.30
C LEU A 61 -15.22 0.90 -3.40
N ILE A 62 -15.12 0.13 -4.49
CA ILE A 62 -15.94 -1.06 -4.73
C ILE A 62 -15.62 -2.18 -3.74
N LEU A 63 -14.36 -2.37 -3.36
CA LEU A 63 -13.98 -3.44 -2.45
C LEU A 63 -14.32 -3.11 -0.99
N TYR A 64 -14.16 -1.85 -0.58
CA TYR A 64 -14.46 -1.41 0.78
C TYR A 64 -15.97 -1.34 1.06
N SER A 65 -16.80 -1.09 0.04
CA SER A 65 -18.26 -1.13 0.19
C SER A 65 -18.76 -2.50 0.67
N ARG A 66 -18.06 -3.60 0.36
CA ARG A 66 -18.37 -4.96 0.85
C ARG A 66 -18.51 -5.02 2.37
N SER A 67 -17.55 -4.48 3.11
CA SER A 67 -17.54 -4.53 4.57
C SER A 67 -18.68 -3.71 5.20
N LEU A 68 -19.00 -2.56 4.60
CA LEU A 68 -20.11 -1.72 5.04
C LEU A 68 -21.47 -2.42 4.81
N VAL A 69 -21.65 -3.03 3.65
CA VAL A 69 -22.84 -3.83 3.32
C VAL A 69 -23.04 -4.93 4.36
N SER A 70 -21.99 -5.71 4.63
CA SER A 70 -22.05 -6.76 5.66
C SER A 70 -22.52 -6.19 7.01
N MET A 71 -21.99 -5.04 7.43
CA MET A 71 -22.39 -4.41 8.69
C MET A 71 -23.85 -3.94 8.70
N LEU A 72 -24.37 -3.39 7.60
CA LEU A 72 -25.77 -2.99 7.50
C LEU A 72 -26.72 -4.19 7.64
N PHE A 73 -26.39 -5.32 7.03
CA PHE A 73 -27.19 -6.55 7.18
C PHE A 73 -27.12 -7.12 8.58
N LEU A 74 -25.91 -7.21 9.16
CA LEU A 74 -25.76 -7.68 10.53
C LEU A 74 -26.55 -6.80 11.51
N GLY A 75 -26.57 -5.48 11.28
CA GLY A 75 -27.40 -4.56 12.06
C GLY A 75 -28.91 -4.84 11.95
N ARG A 76 -29.39 -5.30 10.79
CA ARG A 76 -30.80 -5.72 10.61
C ARG A 76 -31.12 -7.08 11.26
N LEU A 77 -30.12 -7.94 11.44
CA LEU A 77 -30.28 -9.26 12.08
C LEU A 77 -30.28 -9.18 13.61
N GLY A 78 -29.86 -8.05 14.18
CA GLY A 78 -29.90 -7.77 15.61
C GLY A 78 -28.54 -7.50 16.24
N CYS A 79 -28.53 -7.23 17.55
CA CYS A 79 -27.32 -6.77 18.26
C CYS A 79 -26.22 -7.83 18.33
N LEU A 80 -26.58 -9.10 18.53
CA LEU A 80 -25.61 -10.19 18.66
C LEU A 80 -24.85 -10.48 17.35
N PRO A 81 -25.52 -10.67 16.18
CA PRO A 81 -24.83 -10.80 14.90
C PRO A 81 -23.98 -9.58 14.53
N LEU A 82 -24.46 -8.37 14.85
CA LEU A 82 -23.69 -7.14 14.63
C LEU A 82 -22.41 -7.10 15.45
N ALA A 83 -22.50 -7.36 16.76
CA ALA A 83 -21.34 -7.41 17.64
C ALA A 83 -20.34 -8.49 17.18
N GLY A 84 -20.81 -9.72 16.97
CA GLY A 84 -19.98 -10.84 16.55
C GLY A 84 -19.32 -10.61 15.17
N GLY A 85 -20.11 -10.20 14.17
CA GLY A 85 -19.58 -9.96 12.83
C GLY A 85 -18.63 -8.76 12.74
N SER A 86 -18.87 -7.69 13.52
CA SER A 86 -17.95 -6.55 13.60
C SER A 86 -16.60 -6.94 14.20
N LEU A 87 -16.63 -7.73 15.28
CA LEU A 87 -15.44 -8.25 15.95
C LEU A 87 -14.68 -9.20 15.03
N ALA A 88 -15.37 -10.06 14.30
CA ALA A 88 -14.81 -10.95 13.29
C ALA A 88 -14.10 -10.20 12.16
N ILE A 89 -14.76 -9.20 11.57
CA ILE A 89 -14.17 -8.37 10.50
C ILE A 89 -12.91 -7.65 11.01
N GLY A 90 -12.97 -7.06 12.21
CA GLY A 90 -11.81 -6.41 12.83
C GLY A 90 -10.66 -7.38 13.06
N PHE A 91 -10.95 -8.54 13.66
CA PHE A 91 -9.97 -9.60 13.93
C PHE A 91 -9.30 -10.10 12.64
N ALA A 92 -10.09 -10.40 11.60
CA ALA A 92 -9.59 -10.87 10.31
C ALA A 92 -8.74 -9.82 9.58
N ASN A 93 -9.15 -8.55 9.62
CA ASN A 93 -8.38 -7.45 9.02
C ASN A 93 -7.01 -7.28 9.69
N ILE A 94 -6.96 -7.30 11.02
CA ILE A 94 -5.72 -7.09 11.78
C ILE A 94 -4.77 -8.27 11.63
N THR A 95 -5.29 -9.49 11.81
CA THR A 95 -4.44 -10.69 11.92
C THR A 95 -4.16 -11.38 10.59
N GLY A 96 -4.99 -11.16 9.57
CA GLY A 96 -4.89 -11.85 8.28
C GLY A 96 -4.67 -10.91 7.10
N TYR A 97 -5.70 -10.15 6.72
CA TYR A 97 -5.66 -9.38 5.47
C TYR A 97 -4.56 -8.31 5.44
N SER A 98 -4.30 -7.63 6.57
CA SER A 98 -3.21 -6.65 6.66
C SER A 98 -1.83 -7.30 6.53
N VAL A 99 -1.66 -8.51 7.08
CA VAL A 99 -0.41 -9.28 6.99
C VAL A 99 -0.16 -9.72 5.55
N LEU A 100 -1.15 -10.33 4.89
CA LEU A 100 -1.04 -10.73 3.49
C LEU A 100 -0.77 -9.53 2.57
N SER A 101 -1.49 -8.43 2.77
CA SER A 101 -1.29 -7.19 2.02
C SER A 101 0.12 -6.63 2.22
N GLY A 102 0.61 -6.56 3.46
CA GLY A 102 1.95 -6.09 3.81
C GLY A 102 3.07 -6.94 3.21
N LEU A 103 2.96 -8.27 3.29
CA LEU A 103 3.92 -9.20 2.68
C LEU A 103 3.95 -9.06 1.16
N ALA A 104 2.78 -8.94 0.52
CA ALA A 104 2.69 -8.76 -0.93
C ALA A 104 3.34 -7.45 -1.39
N MET A 105 3.23 -6.37 -0.61
CA MET A 105 3.83 -5.07 -0.93
C MET A 105 5.37 -5.13 -1.07
N GLY A 106 6.05 -6.15 -0.52
CA GLY A 106 7.47 -6.38 -0.76
C GLY A 106 7.82 -6.66 -2.23
N MET A 107 6.85 -7.11 -3.03
CA MET A 107 7.02 -7.35 -4.46
C MET A 107 7.02 -6.05 -5.28
N GLU A 108 6.38 -4.99 -4.79
CA GLU A 108 6.20 -3.73 -5.51
C GLU A 108 7.51 -3.08 -5.98
N PRO A 109 8.56 -2.89 -5.14
CA PRO A 109 9.84 -2.39 -5.61
C PRO A 109 10.48 -3.27 -6.68
N ILE A 110 10.41 -4.59 -6.53
CA ILE A 110 11.01 -5.55 -7.46
C ILE A 110 10.36 -5.41 -8.84
N CYS A 111 9.03 -5.43 -8.89
CA CYS A 111 8.31 -5.31 -10.14
C CYS A 111 8.40 -3.91 -10.75
N GLY A 112 8.23 -2.85 -9.96
CA GLY A 112 8.29 -1.47 -10.46
C GLY A 112 9.66 -1.13 -11.04
N GLN A 113 10.74 -1.44 -10.30
CA GLN A 113 12.09 -1.18 -10.79
C GLN A 113 12.42 -2.06 -12.00
N ALA A 114 12.02 -3.34 -12.02
CA ALA A 114 12.23 -4.20 -13.18
C ALA A 114 11.51 -3.72 -14.45
N VAL A 115 10.28 -3.18 -14.32
CA VAL A 115 9.56 -2.55 -15.43
C VAL A 115 10.31 -1.31 -15.91
N GLY A 116 10.75 -0.45 -14.99
CA GLY A 116 11.57 0.73 -15.31
C GLY A 116 12.87 0.39 -16.05
N ALA A 117 13.55 -0.65 -15.60
CA ALA A 117 14.81 -1.15 -16.18
C ALA A 117 14.62 -1.95 -17.47
N ARG A 118 13.36 -2.15 -17.93
CA ARG A 118 13.01 -3.01 -19.08
C ARG A 118 13.53 -4.45 -18.96
N HIS A 119 13.50 -4.99 -17.74
CA HIS A 119 13.94 -6.35 -17.41
C HIS A 119 12.74 -7.23 -16.99
N PRO A 120 11.82 -7.58 -17.93
CA PRO A 120 10.57 -8.28 -17.60
C PRO A 120 10.77 -9.70 -17.04
N ALA A 121 11.95 -10.30 -17.26
CA ALA A 121 12.30 -11.63 -16.76
C ALA A 121 12.20 -11.76 -15.22
N LEU A 122 12.29 -10.64 -14.50
CA LEU A 122 12.17 -10.61 -13.03
C LEU A 122 10.71 -10.65 -12.54
N LEU A 123 9.74 -10.28 -13.38
CA LEU A 123 8.34 -10.12 -12.98
C LEU A 123 7.67 -11.46 -12.65
N GLY A 124 7.85 -12.46 -13.50
CA GLY A 124 7.28 -13.80 -13.31
C GLY A 124 7.78 -14.47 -12.02
N PRO A 125 9.10 -14.60 -11.81
CA PRO A 125 9.65 -15.17 -10.57
C PRO A 125 9.23 -14.40 -9.32
N ALA A 126 9.14 -13.07 -9.38
CA ALA A 126 8.67 -12.26 -8.27
C ALA A 126 7.22 -12.62 -7.89
N LEU A 127 6.33 -12.75 -8.89
CA LEU A 127 4.93 -13.15 -8.69
C LEU A 127 4.81 -14.52 -8.02
N HIS A 128 5.49 -15.55 -8.55
CA HIS A 128 5.41 -16.90 -7.99
C HIS A 128 5.93 -16.96 -6.55
N ARG A 129 7.06 -16.30 -6.26
CA ARG A 129 7.62 -16.25 -4.90
C ARG A 129 6.68 -15.53 -3.93
N ALA A 130 6.05 -14.44 -4.35
CA ALA A 130 5.07 -13.72 -3.53
C ALA A 130 3.84 -14.59 -3.24
N VAL A 131 3.29 -15.30 -4.24
CA VAL A 131 2.17 -16.22 -4.04
C VAL A 131 2.54 -17.35 -3.07
N LEU A 132 3.71 -17.98 -3.24
CA LEU A 132 4.17 -19.04 -2.33
C LEU A 132 4.36 -18.52 -0.90
N LEU A 133 4.92 -17.32 -0.73
CA LEU A 133 5.08 -16.68 0.58
C LEU A 133 3.73 -16.40 1.24
N LEU A 134 2.76 -15.89 0.49
CA LEU A 134 1.42 -15.61 1.02
C LEU A 134 0.65 -16.88 1.35
N LEU A 135 0.76 -17.93 0.54
CA LEU A 135 0.19 -19.24 0.84
C LEU A 135 0.78 -19.80 2.15
N ALA A 136 2.11 -19.74 2.30
CA ALA A 136 2.77 -20.16 3.54
C ALA A 136 2.30 -19.32 4.75
N ALA A 137 2.17 -18.01 4.59
CA ALA A 137 1.67 -17.11 5.64
C ALA A 137 0.19 -17.34 5.98
N SER A 138 -0.63 -17.78 5.02
CA SER A 138 -2.05 -18.04 5.26
C SER A 138 -2.30 -19.24 6.19
N LEU A 139 -1.37 -20.19 6.29
CA LEU A 139 -1.48 -21.34 7.19
C LEU A 139 -1.51 -20.96 8.69
N PRO A 140 -0.53 -20.22 9.25
CA PRO A 140 -0.60 -19.79 10.64
C PRO A 140 -1.76 -18.80 10.89
N ILE A 141 -2.13 -17.99 9.90
CA ILE A 141 -3.30 -17.10 10.00
C ILE A 141 -4.59 -17.92 10.13
N ALA A 142 -4.78 -18.94 9.29
CA ALA A 142 -5.93 -19.83 9.36
C ALA A 142 -6.00 -20.60 10.69
N ALA A 143 -4.85 -21.04 11.21
CA ALA A 143 -4.77 -21.68 12.53
C ALA A 143 -5.18 -20.72 13.66
N LEU A 144 -4.71 -19.47 13.62
CA LEU A 144 -5.14 -18.43 14.57
C LEU A 144 -6.64 -18.16 14.48
N TRP A 145 -7.17 -18.08 13.26
CA TRP A 145 -8.59 -17.85 13.02
C TRP A 145 -9.46 -19.03 13.50
N ALA A 146 -9.01 -20.28 13.34
CA ALA A 146 -9.66 -21.46 13.91
C ALA A 146 -9.62 -21.48 15.46
N ALA A 147 -8.63 -20.81 16.05
CA ALA A 147 -8.49 -20.67 17.50
C ALA A 147 -9.18 -19.40 18.05
N MET A 148 -9.85 -18.60 17.21
CA MET A 148 -10.38 -17.29 17.56
C MET A 148 -11.33 -17.34 18.77
N HIS A 149 -12.24 -18.32 18.83
CA HIS A 149 -13.18 -18.42 19.96
C HIS A 149 -12.46 -18.53 21.30
N ARG A 150 -11.43 -19.37 21.38
CA ARG A 150 -10.62 -19.54 22.61
C ARG A 150 -9.87 -18.26 22.95
N PHE A 151 -9.28 -17.61 21.95
CA PHE A 151 -8.57 -16.36 22.12
C PHE A 151 -9.49 -15.25 22.67
N LEU A 152 -10.70 -15.11 22.11
CA LEU A 152 -11.65 -14.11 22.57
C LEU A 152 -12.14 -14.37 24.00
N LEU A 153 -12.39 -15.64 24.36
CA LEU A 153 -12.74 -16.00 25.74
C LEU A 153 -11.59 -15.67 26.73
N LEU A 154 -10.33 -15.89 26.33
CA LEU A 154 -9.17 -15.50 27.13
C LEU A 154 -9.06 -13.98 27.31
N CYS A 155 -9.52 -13.20 26.34
CA CYS A 155 -9.63 -11.74 26.45
C CYS A 155 -10.84 -11.27 27.29
N GLY A 156 -11.62 -12.19 27.87
CA GLY A 156 -12.79 -11.87 28.69
C GLY A 156 -14.03 -11.46 27.89
N GLN A 157 -14.10 -11.81 26.60
CA GLN A 157 -15.31 -11.56 25.79
C GLN A 157 -16.45 -12.52 26.17
N ASP A 158 -17.67 -12.05 25.95
CA ASP A 158 -18.89 -12.84 26.11
C ASP A 158 -18.88 -14.08 25.19
N ALA A 159 -19.38 -15.20 25.71
CA ALA A 159 -19.32 -16.49 25.02
C ALA A 159 -20.16 -16.53 23.74
N ASP A 160 -21.33 -15.90 23.74
CA ASP A 160 -22.24 -15.87 22.59
C ASP A 160 -21.68 -14.95 21.51
N ILE A 161 -21.14 -13.77 21.88
CA ILE A 161 -20.46 -12.86 20.95
C ILE A 161 -19.24 -13.55 20.32
N SER A 162 -18.44 -14.24 21.15
CA SER A 162 -17.27 -14.98 20.71
C SER A 162 -17.63 -16.10 19.73
N ALA A 163 -18.70 -16.86 19.99
CA ALA A 163 -19.18 -17.92 19.10
C ALA A 163 -19.68 -17.36 17.76
N ALA A 164 -20.48 -16.28 17.79
CA ALA A 164 -20.95 -15.61 16.58
C ALA A 164 -19.80 -15.07 15.73
N ALA A 165 -18.80 -14.45 16.37
CA ALA A 165 -17.62 -13.94 15.69
C ALA A 165 -16.76 -15.05 15.07
N HIS A 166 -16.61 -16.17 15.79
CA HIS A 166 -15.86 -17.33 15.29
C HIS A 166 -16.52 -17.96 14.06
N ALA A 167 -17.84 -18.13 14.06
CA ALA A 167 -18.58 -18.66 12.91
C ALA A 167 -18.37 -17.79 11.65
N PHE A 168 -18.37 -16.47 11.82
CA PHE A 168 -18.12 -15.52 10.73
C PHE A 168 -16.69 -15.61 10.18
N VAL A 169 -15.68 -15.72 11.06
CA VAL A 169 -14.28 -15.85 10.64
C VAL A 169 -14.01 -17.18 9.93
N LEU A 170 -14.60 -18.29 10.38
CA LEU A 170 -14.46 -19.57 9.68
C LEU A 170 -15.04 -19.52 8.26
N ALA A 171 -16.16 -18.81 8.07
CA ALA A 171 -16.73 -18.58 6.74
C ALA A 171 -15.80 -17.74 5.81
N SER A 172 -14.80 -17.05 6.38
CA SER A 172 -13.86 -16.21 5.64
C SER A 172 -12.59 -16.97 5.18
N PHE A 173 -12.43 -18.26 5.51
CA PHE A 173 -11.26 -19.07 5.10
C PHE A 173 -11.03 -19.12 3.57
N PRO A 174 -12.06 -19.31 2.74
CA PRO A 174 -11.87 -19.30 1.28
C PRO A 174 -11.36 -17.94 0.77
N ASP A 175 -11.80 -16.83 1.38
CA ASP A 175 -11.33 -15.49 1.03
C ASP A 175 -9.86 -15.32 1.40
N LEU A 176 -9.41 -15.84 2.55
CA LEU A 176 -7.99 -15.82 2.93
C LEU A 176 -7.09 -16.51 1.88
N LEU A 177 -7.50 -17.68 1.40
CA LEU A 177 -6.79 -18.39 0.34
C LEU A 177 -6.78 -17.57 -0.96
N LEU A 178 -7.94 -17.02 -1.35
CA LEU A 178 -8.07 -16.24 -2.58
C LEU A 178 -7.21 -14.95 -2.54
N GLN A 179 -7.17 -14.26 -1.41
CA GLN A 179 -6.33 -13.06 -1.24
C GLN A 179 -4.83 -13.38 -1.37
N SER A 180 -4.41 -14.61 -1.09
CA SER A 180 -3.01 -15.05 -1.26
C SER A 180 -2.56 -15.01 -2.73
N PHE A 181 -3.49 -15.13 -3.67
CA PHE A 181 -3.24 -14.97 -5.10
C PHE A 181 -3.54 -13.55 -5.59
N LEU A 182 -4.68 -12.99 -5.16
CA LEU A 182 -5.14 -11.70 -5.67
C LEU A 182 -4.20 -10.54 -5.32
N HIS A 183 -3.61 -10.51 -4.12
CA HIS A 183 -2.69 -9.44 -3.74
C HIS A 183 -1.46 -9.36 -4.66
N PRO A 184 -0.70 -10.45 -4.87
CA PRO A 184 0.42 -10.46 -5.80
C PRO A 184 -0.01 -10.12 -7.23
N ILE A 185 -1.08 -10.71 -7.75
CA ILE A 185 -1.54 -10.43 -9.13
C ILE A 185 -1.85 -8.95 -9.34
N ARG A 186 -2.50 -8.29 -8.37
CA ARG A 186 -2.77 -6.84 -8.43
C ARG A 186 -1.47 -6.02 -8.51
N ILE A 187 -0.47 -6.39 -7.73
CA ILE A 187 0.83 -5.70 -7.73
C ILE A 187 1.58 -5.92 -9.04
N TYR A 188 1.57 -7.16 -9.55
CA TYR A 188 2.17 -7.52 -10.83
C TYR A 188 1.60 -6.67 -11.97
N LEU A 189 0.28 -6.56 -12.07
CA LEU A 189 -0.40 -5.80 -13.10
C LEU A 189 -0.18 -4.28 -12.93
N ARG A 190 -0.36 -3.73 -11.72
CA ARG A 190 -0.22 -2.29 -11.50
C ARG A 190 1.21 -1.78 -11.67
N SER A 191 2.22 -2.59 -11.40
CA SER A 191 3.63 -2.20 -11.61
C SER A 191 3.93 -1.96 -13.10
N GLN A 192 3.19 -2.63 -13.97
CA GLN A 192 3.22 -2.45 -15.43
C GLN A 192 2.25 -1.37 -15.91
N SER A 193 1.64 -0.59 -15.00
CA SER A 193 0.59 0.38 -15.29
C SER A 193 -0.71 -0.23 -15.86
N ILE A 194 -0.93 -1.54 -15.70
CA ILE A 194 -2.16 -2.24 -16.12
C ILE A 194 -3.13 -2.27 -14.93
N THR A 195 -4.01 -1.28 -14.83
CA THR A 195 -4.93 -1.13 -13.68
C THR A 195 -6.39 -1.47 -14.01
N LEU A 196 -6.80 -1.28 -15.26
CA LEU A 196 -8.21 -1.41 -15.69
C LEU A 196 -8.83 -2.81 -15.56
N PRO A 197 -8.15 -3.94 -15.89
CA PRO A 197 -8.77 -5.27 -15.82
C PRO A 197 -9.33 -5.58 -14.42
N PHE A 198 -8.62 -5.16 -13.38
CA PHE A 198 -9.04 -5.37 -12.00
C PHE A 198 -10.21 -4.45 -11.62
N THR A 199 -10.24 -3.22 -12.15
CA THR A 199 -11.40 -2.32 -12.01
C THR A 199 -12.65 -2.89 -12.68
N TYR A 200 -12.54 -3.45 -13.88
CA TYR A 200 -13.66 -4.10 -14.55
C TYR A 200 -14.15 -5.34 -13.78
N ALA A 201 -13.25 -6.20 -13.32
CA ALA A 201 -13.62 -7.36 -12.53
C ALA A 201 -14.33 -6.97 -11.23
N ALA A 202 -13.83 -5.95 -10.53
CA ALA A 202 -14.47 -5.40 -9.33
C ALA A 202 -15.85 -4.80 -9.66
N ALA A 203 -15.97 -4.03 -10.75
CA ALA A 203 -17.23 -3.44 -11.17
C ALA A 203 -18.27 -4.51 -11.53
N VAL A 204 -17.90 -5.56 -12.27
CA VAL A 204 -18.78 -6.69 -12.57
C VAL A 204 -19.24 -7.40 -11.30
N ALA A 205 -18.33 -7.65 -10.35
CA ALA A 205 -18.70 -8.21 -9.05
C ALA A 205 -19.68 -7.28 -8.31
N ALA A 206 -19.43 -5.97 -8.29
CA ALA A 206 -20.33 -4.99 -7.69
C ALA A 206 -21.70 -4.97 -8.36
N LEU A 207 -21.74 -5.13 -9.68
CA LEU A 207 -22.97 -5.19 -10.48
C LEU A 207 -23.78 -6.46 -10.18
N LEU A 208 -23.13 -7.59 -9.91
CA LEU A 208 -23.82 -8.81 -9.46
C LEU A 208 -24.38 -8.67 -8.02
N HIS A 209 -23.86 -7.72 -7.24
CA HIS A 209 -24.31 -7.40 -5.88
C HIS A 209 -25.26 -6.18 -5.80
N LEU A 210 -25.98 -5.88 -6.90
CA LEU A 210 -26.64 -4.59 -7.18
C LEU A 210 -27.61 -4.00 -6.13
N PRO A 211 -28.30 -4.74 -5.24
CA PRO A 211 -29.14 -4.09 -4.23
C PRO A 211 -28.35 -3.41 -3.09
N LEU A 212 -27.02 -3.57 -3.03
CA LEU A 212 -26.29 -3.40 -1.77
C LEU A 212 -25.18 -2.35 -1.79
N ASN A 213 -24.63 -1.98 -2.94
CA ASN A 213 -23.49 -1.07 -2.99
C ASN A 213 -23.87 0.42 -2.98
N TYR A 214 -24.68 0.86 -2.01
CA TYR A 214 -24.82 2.30 -1.75
C TYR A 214 -23.81 2.78 -0.70
N THR A 215 -22.94 3.67 -1.20
CA THR A 215 -22.17 4.75 -0.56
C THR A 215 -21.80 4.60 0.91
N THR A 216 -20.50 4.40 1.16
CA THR A 216 -19.69 5.08 2.20
C THR A 216 -18.33 4.36 2.35
N SER A 217 -17.36 4.71 1.51
CA SER A 217 -15.96 4.25 1.66
C SER A 217 -14.97 5.25 1.06
N LEU A 218 -15.14 6.53 1.42
CA LEU A 218 -14.51 7.65 0.72
C LEU A 218 -13.22 8.17 1.36
N ILE A 219 -12.82 7.72 2.56
CA ILE A 219 -11.71 8.40 3.26
C ILE A 219 -10.38 7.65 3.08
N TYR A 220 -10.33 6.33 3.29
CA TYR A 220 -9.07 5.57 3.25
C TYR A 220 -8.65 5.08 1.85
N VAL A 221 -9.60 5.02 0.91
CA VAL A 221 -9.38 4.47 -0.44
C VAL A 221 -8.49 5.38 -1.29
N PHE A 222 -8.69 6.69 -1.21
CA PHE A 222 -7.94 7.63 -2.04
C PHE A 222 -6.48 7.75 -1.60
N PRO A 223 -6.13 7.85 -0.30
CA PRO A 223 -4.75 7.91 0.16
C PRO A 223 -3.96 6.66 -0.23
N SER A 224 -4.55 5.47 -0.02
CA SER A 224 -3.92 4.20 -0.38
C SER A 224 -3.69 4.06 -1.88
N SER A 225 -4.66 4.46 -2.70
CA SER A 225 -4.55 4.44 -4.17
C SER A 225 -3.48 5.40 -4.68
N LEU A 226 -3.40 6.61 -4.10
CA LEU A 226 -2.33 7.56 -4.37
C LEU A 226 -0.96 6.98 -3.98
N GLY A 227 -0.85 6.38 -2.79
CA GLY A 227 0.39 5.76 -2.32
C GLY A 227 0.86 4.60 -3.21
N PHE A 228 -0.04 3.82 -3.79
CA PHE A 228 0.32 2.80 -4.77
C PHE A 228 0.77 3.40 -6.11
N ALA A 229 0.07 4.42 -6.62
CA ALA A 229 0.45 5.11 -7.85
C ALA A 229 1.84 5.75 -7.72
N VAL A 230 2.11 6.43 -6.61
CA VAL A 230 3.43 7.02 -6.31
C VAL A 230 4.51 5.93 -6.22
N SER A 231 4.22 4.80 -5.56
CA SER A 231 5.15 3.68 -5.46
C SER A 231 5.53 3.12 -6.84
N THR A 232 4.53 2.82 -7.69
CA THR A 232 4.76 2.38 -9.08
C THR A 232 5.57 3.40 -9.85
N ARG A 233 5.19 4.69 -9.79
CA ARG A 233 5.83 5.75 -10.59
C ARG A 233 7.29 5.96 -10.18
N VAL A 234 7.56 6.04 -8.88
CA VAL A 234 8.92 6.17 -8.33
C VAL A 234 9.76 4.94 -8.66
N GLY A 235 9.20 3.74 -8.50
CA GLY A 235 9.88 2.49 -8.85
C GLY A 235 10.27 2.44 -10.33
N ASN A 236 9.34 2.81 -11.23
CA ASN A 236 9.58 2.82 -12.67
C ASN A 236 10.66 3.85 -13.07
N GLU A 237 10.64 5.06 -12.52
CA GLU A 237 11.64 6.09 -12.85
C GLU A 237 13.03 5.76 -12.29
N LEU A 238 13.12 5.18 -11.08
CA LEU A 238 14.39 4.71 -10.51
C LEU A 238 14.96 3.53 -11.30
N GLY A 239 14.13 2.55 -11.64
CA GLY A 239 14.52 1.43 -12.51
C GLY A 239 14.96 1.89 -13.91
N ALA A 240 14.41 3.01 -14.41
CA ALA A 240 14.82 3.62 -15.66
C ALA A 240 16.07 4.52 -15.54
N GLY A 241 16.73 4.60 -14.38
CA GLY A 241 17.92 5.43 -14.19
C GLY A 241 17.64 6.93 -14.23
N ARG A 242 16.42 7.38 -13.86
CA ARG A 242 15.96 8.78 -13.94
C ARG A 242 15.70 9.38 -12.55
N PRO A 243 16.75 9.65 -11.76
CA PRO A 243 16.63 10.11 -10.37
C PRO A 243 15.85 11.42 -10.23
N ASP A 244 16.04 12.38 -11.15
CA ASP A 244 15.29 13.64 -11.16
C ASP A 244 13.78 13.46 -11.35
N ARG A 245 13.36 12.51 -12.21
CA ARG A 245 11.94 12.21 -12.40
C ARG A 245 11.36 11.50 -11.17
N ALA A 246 12.12 10.59 -10.55
CA ALA A 246 11.71 9.97 -9.29
C ALA A 246 11.54 10.99 -8.15
N ARG A 247 12.44 11.97 -8.05
CA ARG A 247 12.33 13.09 -7.11
C ARG A 247 11.07 13.93 -7.36
N ARG A 248 10.80 14.28 -8.62
CA ARG A 248 9.59 15.05 -9.00
C ARG A 248 8.31 14.26 -8.72
N ALA A 249 8.26 12.99 -9.11
CA ALA A 249 7.12 12.10 -8.83
C ALA A 249 6.82 12.04 -7.32
N SER A 250 7.87 12.00 -6.50
CA SER A 250 7.75 12.00 -5.03
C SER A 250 7.21 13.31 -4.48
N ALA A 251 7.75 14.45 -4.94
CA ALA A 251 7.31 15.76 -4.51
C ALA A 251 5.84 16.04 -4.92
N VAL A 252 5.49 15.75 -6.17
CA VAL A 252 4.12 15.90 -6.69
C VAL A 252 3.17 14.94 -5.99
N GLY A 253 3.56 13.68 -5.77
CA GLY A 253 2.76 12.70 -5.05
C GLY A 253 2.43 13.12 -3.62
N ILE A 254 3.41 13.66 -2.88
CA ILE A 254 3.20 14.19 -1.52
C ILE A 254 2.30 15.42 -1.56
N ALA A 255 2.48 16.33 -2.53
CA ALA A 255 1.63 17.50 -2.69
C ALA A 255 0.16 17.11 -3.00
N CYS A 256 -0.06 16.14 -3.91
CA CYS A 256 -1.37 15.56 -4.15
C CYS A 256 -1.96 14.94 -2.87
N GLY A 257 -1.13 14.29 -2.05
CA GLY A 257 -1.53 13.74 -0.76
C GLY A 257 -1.98 14.81 0.22
N ALA A 258 -1.27 15.93 0.33
CA ALA A 258 -1.66 17.05 1.17
C ALA A 258 -3.00 17.68 0.72
N VAL A 259 -3.18 17.87 -0.59
CA VAL A 259 -4.46 18.36 -1.16
C VAL A 259 -5.60 17.38 -0.83
N LEU A 260 -5.38 16.09 -1.02
CA LEU A 260 -6.37 15.06 -0.70
C LEU A 260 -6.72 15.04 0.79
N GLY A 261 -5.72 15.19 1.68
CA GLY A 261 -5.92 15.30 3.12
C GLY A 261 -6.77 16.52 3.49
N LEU A 262 -6.53 17.67 2.84
CA LEU A 262 -7.33 18.87 3.05
C LEU A 262 -8.79 18.69 2.61
N LEU A 263 -9.00 18.05 1.46
CA LEU A 263 -10.33 17.70 0.99
C LEU A 263 -11.03 16.73 1.94
N ALA A 264 -10.33 15.71 2.43
CA ALA A 264 -10.87 14.73 3.38
C ALA A 264 -11.22 15.38 4.72
N PHE A 265 -10.37 16.27 5.25
CA PHE A 265 -10.66 17.05 6.45
C PHE A 265 -11.90 17.92 6.27
N THR A 266 -11.95 18.69 5.19
CA THR A 266 -13.09 19.58 4.89
C THR A 266 -14.38 18.77 4.79
N PHE A 267 -14.34 17.63 4.08
CA PHE A 267 -15.46 16.71 3.98
C PHE A 267 -15.91 16.17 5.34
N ALA A 268 -14.98 15.70 6.17
CA ALA A 268 -15.28 15.16 7.50
C ALA A 268 -15.93 16.19 8.42
N VAL A 269 -15.48 17.46 8.38
CA VAL A 269 -16.07 18.55 9.15
C VAL A 269 -17.48 18.86 8.66
N VAL A 270 -17.66 19.05 7.34
CA VAL A 270 -18.94 19.44 6.73
C VAL A 270 -20.01 18.36 6.94
N VAL A 271 -19.64 17.09 6.80
CA VAL A 271 -20.61 15.98 6.85
C VAL A 271 -20.88 15.48 8.27
N SER A 272 -20.10 15.90 9.27
CA SER A 272 -20.10 15.39 10.64
C SER A 272 -21.48 15.16 11.26
N GLN A 273 -22.35 16.17 11.20
CA GLN A 273 -23.70 16.13 11.76
C GLN A 273 -24.64 15.22 10.97
N ALA A 274 -24.59 15.28 9.64
CA ALA A 274 -25.42 14.46 8.77
C ALA A 274 -25.04 12.98 8.91
N TRP A 275 -23.74 12.71 8.94
CA TRP A 275 -23.18 11.37 9.06
C TRP A 275 -23.56 10.69 10.37
N ALA A 276 -23.41 11.39 11.50
CA ALA A 276 -23.78 10.85 12.80
C ALA A 276 -25.27 10.41 12.86
N ARG A 277 -26.16 11.23 12.29
CA ARG A 277 -27.61 10.95 12.25
C ARG A 277 -27.98 9.78 11.33
N MET A 278 -27.12 9.37 10.40
CA MET A 278 -27.36 8.18 9.58
C MET A 278 -27.20 6.88 10.38
N PHE A 279 -26.37 6.87 11.42
CA PHE A 279 -26.04 5.66 12.18
C PHE A 279 -26.84 5.52 13.48
N THR A 280 -27.35 6.62 14.05
CA THR A 280 -28.11 6.57 15.31
C THR A 280 -29.17 7.65 15.39
N SER A 281 -30.29 7.30 16.03
CA SER A 281 -31.37 8.23 16.39
C SER A 281 -31.15 8.87 17.76
N ASP A 282 -30.21 8.36 18.55
CA ASP A 282 -29.88 8.87 19.89
C ASP A 282 -29.06 10.16 19.79
N ALA A 283 -29.58 11.24 20.37
CA ALA A 283 -28.97 12.57 20.29
C ALA A 283 -27.61 12.65 21.01
N ALA A 284 -27.41 11.91 22.10
CA ALA A 284 -26.15 11.90 22.83
C ALA A 284 -25.07 11.16 22.02
N ILE A 285 -25.40 10.01 21.44
CA ILE A 285 -24.47 9.24 20.59
C ILE A 285 -24.17 10.01 19.30
N ALA A 286 -25.18 10.67 18.71
CA ALA A 286 -25.00 11.49 17.51
C ALA A 286 -24.10 12.70 17.78
N ALA A 287 -24.33 13.43 18.88
CA ALA A 287 -23.51 14.59 19.25
C ALA A 287 -22.06 14.19 19.50
N PHE A 288 -21.84 13.08 20.19
CA PHE A 288 -20.50 12.53 20.43
C PHE A 288 -19.81 12.11 19.13
N THR A 289 -20.50 11.37 18.25
CA THR A 289 -19.97 10.94 16.95
C THR A 289 -19.60 12.13 16.07
N ALA A 290 -20.45 13.16 16.04
CA ALA A 290 -20.20 14.39 15.29
C ALA A 290 -19.00 15.19 15.84
N ALA A 291 -18.73 15.14 17.15
CA ALA A 291 -17.57 15.78 17.76
C ALA A 291 -16.23 15.08 17.42
N VAL A 292 -16.25 13.77 17.20
CA VAL A 292 -15.05 12.97 16.87
C VAL A 292 -14.65 13.11 15.39
N LEU A 293 -15.62 13.29 14.48
CA LEU A 293 -15.36 13.34 13.04
C LEU A 293 -14.35 14.42 12.59
N PRO A 294 -14.39 15.66 13.14
CA PRO A 294 -13.35 16.65 12.88
C PRO A 294 -11.95 16.22 13.33
N ILE A 295 -11.82 15.50 14.45
CA ILE A 295 -10.54 14.95 14.93
C ILE A 295 -10.01 13.91 13.94
N VAL A 296 -10.88 13.03 13.45
CA VAL A 296 -10.54 12.07 12.38
C VAL A 296 -10.11 12.80 11.11
N GLY A 297 -10.82 13.85 10.70
CA GLY A 297 -10.44 14.66 9.56
C GLY A 297 -9.05 15.30 9.73
N MET A 298 -8.70 15.76 10.95
CA MET A 298 -7.35 16.28 11.22
C MET A 298 -6.28 15.20 11.09
N CYS A 299 -6.57 13.96 11.51
CA CYS A 299 -5.67 12.84 11.26
C CYS A 299 -5.42 12.63 9.76
N GLU A 300 -6.44 12.81 8.92
CA GLU A 300 -6.31 12.63 7.46
C GLU A 300 -5.39 13.65 6.79
N LEU A 301 -5.24 14.86 7.35
CA LEU A 301 -4.28 15.86 6.86
C LEU A 301 -2.84 15.33 6.90
N GLY A 302 -2.47 14.56 7.92
CA GLY A 302 -1.17 13.91 8.03
C GLY A 302 -1.11 12.58 7.31
N ASN A 303 -2.18 11.79 7.40
CA ASN A 303 -2.26 10.43 6.87
C ASN A 303 -2.07 10.38 5.35
N CYS A 304 -2.70 11.30 4.60
CA CYS A 304 -2.64 11.31 3.15
C CYS A 304 -1.21 11.54 2.59
N PRO A 305 -0.49 12.61 2.97
CA PRO A 305 0.89 12.81 2.55
C PRO A 305 1.84 11.74 3.13
N GLN A 306 1.58 11.23 4.34
CA GLN A 306 2.34 10.12 4.91
C GLN A 306 2.20 8.84 4.06
N THR A 307 0.99 8.52 3.61
CA THR A 307 0.72 7.33 2.78
C THR A 307 1.40 7.45 1.41
N ALA A 308 1.40 8.66 0.83
CA ALA A 308 2.17 8.97 -0.37
C ALA A 308 3.67 8.78 -0.14
N GLY A 309 4.21 9.26 0.99
CA GLY A 309 5.60 9.07 1.39
C GLY A 309 5.98 7.60 1.62
N CYS A 310 5.10 6.80 2.22
CA CYS A 310 5.27 5.35 2.27
C CYS A 310 5.34 4.74 0.86
N GLY A 311 4.54 5.25 -0.08
CA GLY A 311 4.65 4.91 -1.50
C GLY A 311 6.04 5.20 -2.07
N VAL A 312 6.59 6.38 -1.81
CA VAL A 312 7.96 6.75 -2.21
C VAL A 312 9.00 5.76 -1.64
N LEU A 313 8.90 5.42 -0.35
CA LEU A 313 9.82 4.48 0.28
C LEU A 313 9.68 3.05 -0.26
N ARG A 314 8.47 2.61 -0.57
CA ARG A 314 8.24 1.32 -1.23
C ARG A 314 8.84 1.31 -2.65
N GLY A 315 8.54 2.30 -3.47
CA GLY A 315 9.07 2.41 -4.84
C GLY A 315 10.60 2.52 -4.90
N SER A 316 11.22 3.13 -3.88
CA SER A 316 12.68 3.20 -3.72
C SER A 316 13.32 1.99 -3.01
N ALA A 317 12.61 0.87 -2.86
CA ALA A 317 13.11 -0.35 -2.21
C ALA A 317 13.61 -0.13 -0.76
N ARG A 318 12.92 0.74 -0.02
CA ARG A 318 13.18 1.05 1.41
C ARG A 318 11.94 0.90 2.31
N PRO A 319 11.08 -0.15 2.16
CA PRO A 319 9.88 -0.29 2.98
C PRO A 319 10.18 -0.39 4.49
N GLY A 320 11.33 -0.95 4.88
CA GLY A 320 11.74 -1.05 6.28
C GLY A 320 11.94 0.31 6.97
N THR A 321 12.37 1.35 6.23
CA THR A 321 12.48 2.70 6.81
C THR A 321 11.08 3.25 7.14
N GLY A 322 10.10 3.03 6.26
CA GLY A 322 8.72 3.42 6.50
C GLY A 322 8.10 2.64 7.67
N ALA A 323 8.40 1.35 7.79
CA ALA A 323 7.97 0.53 8.92
C ALA A 323 8.52 1.07 10.26
N ASN A 324 9.80 1.42 10.32
CA ASN A 324 10.43 1.99 11.52
C ASN A 324 9.82 3.35 11.90
N VAL A 325 9.54 4.21 10.91
CA VAL A 325 8.85 5.49 11.13
C VAL A 325 7.46 5.26 11.73
N ASN A 326 6.67 4.36 11.13
CA ASN A 326 5.32 4.06 11.64
C ASN A 326 5.38 3.45 13.05
N LEU A 327 6.30 2.51 13.30
CA LEU A 327 6.43 1.86 14.61
C LEU A 327 6.82 2.87 15.69
N GLY A 328 7.80 3.73 15.42
CA GLY A 328 8.21 4.79 16.34
C GLY A 328 7.09 5.82 16.59
N ALA A 329 6.36 6.21 15.55
CA ALA A 329 5.29 7.20 15.70
C ALA A 329 4.07 6.65 16.45
N PHE A 330 3.57 5.48 16.10
CA PHE A 330 2.36 4.92 16.72
C PHE A 330 2.61 4.32 18.10
N TYR A 331 3.69 3.54 18.27
CA TYR A 331 3.96 2.87 19.54
C TYR A 331 4.88 3.70 20.45
N GLY A 332 5.83 4.44 19.89
CA GLY A 332 6.78 5.25 20.68
C GLY A 332 6.22 6.59 21.13
N VAL A 333 5.30 7.21 20.37
CA VAL A 333 4.71 8.52 20.69
C VAL A 333 3.21 8.44 20.90
N GLY A 334 2.48 7.90 19.92
CA GLY A 334 1.02 7.85 19.92
C GLY A 334 0.43 7.14 21.13
N MET A 335 0.91 5.93 21.40
CA MET A 335 0.40 5.10 22.50
C MET A 335 0.67 5.73 23.89
N PRO A 336 1.87 6.21 24.22
CA PRO A 336 2.09 6.95 25.47
C PRO A 336 1.20 8.18 25.62
N VAL A 337 1.05 8.98 24.56
CA VAL A 337 0.20 10.18 24.58
C VAL A 337 -1.27 9.79 24.75
N ALA A 338 -1.75 8.75 24.05
CA ALA A 338 -3.10 8.23 24.19
C ALA A 338 -3.36 7.77 25.63
N ALA A 339 -2.45 6.98 26.21
CA ALA A 339 -2.58 6.46 27.56
C ALA A 339 -2.58 7.58 28.61
N ALA A 340 -1.69 8.57 28.46
CA ALA A 340 -1.64 9.73 29.35
C ALA A 340 -2.92 10.57 29.25
N LEU A 341 -3.36 10.94 28.05
CA LEU A 341 -4.55 11.79 27.89
C LEU A 341 -5.85 11.07 28.24
N ALA A 342 -5.92 9.75 28.08
CA ALA A 342 -7.12 8.99 28.37
C ALA A 342 -7.25 8.64 29.87
N PHE A 343 -6.16 8.28 30.55
CA PHE A 343 -6.24 7.65 31.88
C PHE A 343 -5.57 8.43 33.02
N TRP A 344 -4.88 9.55 32.74
CA TRP A 344 -4.29 10.37 33.80
C TRP A 344 -5.38 11.10 34.61
N PRO A 345 -5.18 11.39 35.90
CA PRO A 345 -6.16 12.14 36.70
C PRO A 345 -6.58 13.46 36.03
N GLY A 346 -7.89 13.61 35.75
CA GLY A 346 -8.43 14.72 34.95
C GLY A 346 -8.38 14.53 33.43
N GLY A 347 -8.13 13.30 32.98
CA GLY A 347 -8.03 12.91 31.57
C GLY A 347 -9.34 13.05 30.79
N MET A 348 -9.21 12.95 29.47
CA MET A 348 -10.27 13.17 28.49
C MET A 348 -10.95 11.87 28.05
N ASP A 349 -10.75 10.78 28.79
CA ASP A 349 -11.23 9.42 28.50
C ASP A 349 -11.05 9.05 27.01
N PHE A 350 -12.15 8.73 26.32
CA PHE A 350 -12.16 8.33 24.92
C PHE A 350 -11.59 9.40 23.97
N SER A 351 -11.84 10.68 24.23
CA SER A 351 -11.30 11.76 23.40
C SER A 351 -9.77 11.84 23.50
N GLY A 352 -9.20 11.47 24.65
CA GLY A 352 -7.75 11.35 24.85
C GLY A 352 -7.10 10.32 23.93
N LEU A 353 -7.79 9.21 23.65
CA LEU A 353 -7.30 8.17 22.72
C LEU A 353 -7.17 8.70 21.29
N TRP A 354 -8.13 9.47 20.81
CA TRP A 354 -8.08 10.08 19.47
C TRP A 354 -7.00 11.16 19.34
N LEU A 355 -6.76 11.93 20.41
CA LEU A 355 -5.65 12.88 20.45
C LEU A 355 -4.28 12.19 20.42
N GLY A 356 -4.13 11.04 21.06
CA GLY A 356 -2.94 10.21 20.92
C GLY A 356 -2.75 9.69 19.49
N MET A 357 -3.83 9.29 18.80
CA MET A 357 -3.79 8.93 17.38
C MET A 357 -3.36 10.12 16.50
N LEU A 358 -3.86 11.33 16.79
CA LEU A 358 -3.46 12.55 16.10
C LEU A 358 -1.96 12.85 16.30
N ALA A 359 -1.45 12.70 17.54
CA ALA A 359 -0.04 12.86 17.84
C ALA A 359 0.85 11.85 17.08
N ALA A 360 0.39 10.59 16.98
CA ALA A 360 1.05 9.57 16.16
C ALA A 360 1.12 9.99 14.69
N GLN A 361 0.00 10.43 14.12
CA GLN A 361 -0.09 10.83 12.71
C GLN A 361 0.78 12.05 12.40
N ALA A 362 0.76 13.07 13.28
CA ALA A 362 1.61 14.25 13.13
C ALA A 362 3.11 13.87 13.15
N THR A 363 3.51 13.04 14.12
CA THR A 363 4.89 12.53 14.23
C THR A 363 5.28 11.75 12.97
N CYS A 364 4.40 10.88 12.51
CA CYS A 364 4.64 10.05 11.33
C CYS A 364 4.79 10.88 10.06
N ALA A 365 3.92 11.87 9.85
CA ALA A 365 3.96 12.77 8.70
C ALA A 365 5.26 13.58 8.67
N VAL A 366 5.67 14.18 9.80
CA VAL A 366 6.91 14.95 9.90
C VAL A 366 8.13 14.07 9.62
N MET A 367 8.22 12.91 10.26
CA MET A 367 9.32 11.97 10.05
C MET A 367 9.38 11.48 8.60
N MET A 368 8.22 11.22 7.97
CA MET A 368 8.15 10.81 6.58
C MET A 368 8.67 11.92 5.63
N LEU A 369 8.25 13.16 5.83
CA LEU A 369 8.73 14.30 5.05
C LEU A 369 10.24 14.51 5.21
N VAL A 370 10.75 14.34 6.43
CA VAL A 370 12.19 14.38 6.74
C VAL A 370 12.96 13.30 5.97
N VAL A 371 12.49 12.05 6.01
CA VAL A 371 13.16 10.92 5.34
C VAL A 371 13.14 11.11 3.81
N VAL A 372 12.00 11.50 3.25
CA VAL A 372 11.90 11.73 1.79
C VAL A 372 12.74 12.95 1.39
N GLY A 373 12.72 14.03 2.15
CA GLY A 373 13.50 15.25 1.89
C GLY A 373 15.02 15.04 1.96
N ARG A 374 15.49 14.06 2.74
CA ARG A 374 16.91 13.67 2.83
C ARG A 374 17.31 12.52 1.91
N THR A 375 16.43 12.09 1.00
CA THR A 375 16.75 10.98 0.09
C THR A 375 17.74 11.45 -0.99
N ASP A 376 18.86 10.74 -1.08
CA ASP A 376 19.78 10.82 -2.21
C ASP A 376 19.22 10.00 -3.39
N TRP A 377 18.72 10.72 -4.39
CA TRP A 377 18.04 10.12 -5.54
C TRP A 377 19.00 9.44 -6.52
N GLU A 378 20.23 9.95 -6.65
CA GLU A 378 21.27 9.35 -7.49
C GLU A 378 21.64 7.98 -6.94
N GLN A 379 21.92 7.92 -5.62
CA GLN A 379 22.22 6.67 -4.94
C GLN A 379 21.07 5.65 -5.06
N GLN A 380 19.80 6.10 -4.97
CA GLN A 380 18.67 5.18 -5.12
C GLN A 380 18.50 4.68 -6.57
N ALA A 381 18.83 5.48 -7.58
CA ALA A 381 18.80 5.05 -8.98
C ALA A 381 19.89 4.02 -9.27
N GLU A 382 21.11 4.24 -8.78
CA GLU A 382 22.21 3.26 -8.87
C GLU A 382 21.84 1.94 -8.17
N ARG A 383 21.27 2.02 -6.95
CA ARG A 383 20.79 0.85 -6.23
C ARG A 383 19.70 0.10 -6.98
N ALA A 384 18.76 0.82 -7.63
CA ALA A 384 17.72 0.20 -8.44
C ALA A 384 18.32 -0.57 -9.62
N GLN A 385 19.30 -0.01 -10.34
CA GLN A 385 20.01 -0.71 -11.41
C GLN A 385 20.67 -2.00 -10.92
N ARG A 386 21.39 -1.95 -9.78
CA ARG A 386 22.00 -3.14 -9.18
C ARG A 386 20.97 -4.21 -8.83
N LEU A 387 19.83 -3.83 -8.26
CA LEU A 387 18.75 -4.76 -7.90
C LEU A 387 18.08 -5.40 -9.12
N THR A 388 18.06 -4.69 -10.25
CA THR A 388 17.49 -5.21 -11.51
C THR A 388 18.50 -5.92 -12.40
N GLY A 389 19.78 -5.99 -12.00
CA GLY A 389 20.84 -6.60 -12.79
C GLY A 389 21.39 -5.71 -13.92
N GLY A 390 21.14 -4.40 -13.86
CA GLY A 390 21.80 -3.41 -14.70
C GLY A 390 23.19 -3.10 -14.15
N ARG A 391 24.22 -3.67 -14.78
CA ARG A 391 25.67 -3.45 -14.56
C ARG A 391 26.27 -4.11 -13.30
N LEU A 392 26.88 -5.27 -13.50
CA LEU A 392 28.22 -5.52 -12.97
C LEU A 392 29.16 -4.73 -13.90
N ASP A 393 30.01 -3.88 -13.33
CA ASP A 393 31.05 -3.22 -14.11
C ASP A 393 31.97 -4.26 -14.73
N VAL A 394 32.39 -3.96 -15.96
CA VAL A 394 33.27 -4.76 -16.83
C VAL A 394 34.71 -4.83 -16.30
N ASP A 395 34.95 -4.48 -15.04
CA ASP A 395 36.28 -4.47 -14.41
C ASP A 395 36.52 -5.63 -13.43
N ASP A 396 35.58 -6.57 -13.27
CA ASP A 396 35.74 -7.75 -12.39
C ASP A 396 35.81 -9.09 -13.15
N GLU A 397 36.06 -9.07 -14.47
CA GLU A 397 36.40 -10.28 -15.23
C GLU A 397 37.73 -10.92 -14.76
N ASP A 398 38.56 -10.22 -13.99
CA ASP A 398 39.80 -10.76 -13.43
C ASP A 398 39.65 -11.45 -12.06
N LYS A 399 38.43 -11.57 -11.50
CA LYS A 399 38.22 -12.28 -10.21
C LYS A 399 37.08 -13.29 -10.18
N ALA A 400 36.41 -13.56 -11.30
CA ALA A 400 35.55 -14.71 -11.39
C ALA A 400 36.40 -15.97 -11.59
N VAL A 401 36.87 -16.57 -10.49
CA VAL A 401 37.31 -17.98 -10.50
C VAL A 401 36.07 -18.82 -10.78
N VAL A 402 35.80 -19.06 -12.06
CA VAL A 402 34.79 -20.00 -12.51
C VAL A 402 35.33 -21.39 -12.17
N VAL A 403 34.92 -21.94 -11.03
CA VAL A 403 35.11 -23.36 -10.76
C VAL A 403 34.15 -24.13 -11.66
N VAL A 404 34.61 -24.42 -12.88
CA VAL A 404 33.93 -25.33 -13.79
C VAL A 404 34.13 -26.75 -13.24
N PHE A 405 33.10 -27.33 -12.64
CA PHE A 405 33.08 -28.77 -12.39
C PHE A 405 32.82 -29.47 -13.72
N VAL A 406 33.90 -29.83 -14.42
CA VAL A 406 33.83 -30.82 -15.50
C VAL A 406 33.66 -32.18 -14.83
N VAL A 407 32.43 -32.71 -14.89
CA VAL A 407 32.19 -34.13 -14.57
C VAL A 407 32.54 -34.91 -15.84
N GLU A 408 33.79 -35.35 -15.91
CA GLU A 408 34.19 -36.35 -16.90
C GLU A 408 33.58 -37.71 -16.51
N LYS A 409 32.94 -38.31 -17.51
CA LYS A 409 32.25 -39.60 -17.40
C LYS A 409 33.25 -40.73 -17.64
N ASP A 410 34.16 -40.95 -16.69
CA ASP A 410 34.64 -42.27 -16.28
C ASP A 410 35.74 -42.15 -15.19
N ASP A 411 35.60 -42.98 -14.16
CA ASP A 411 36.56 -43.36 -13.13
C ASP A 411 37.39 -42.31 -12.36
N SER A 412 36.88 -42.04 -11.15
CA SER A 412 37.64 -42.00 -9.88
C SER A 412 38.97 -41.22 -9.82
N LYS A 413 38.91 -39.88 -9.87
CA LYS A 413 39.76 -38.95 -9.07
C LYS A 413 39.36 -37.48 -9.32
N ILE A 414 39.04 -36.74 -8.26
CA ILE A 414 38.84 -35.28 -8.29
C ILE A 414 40.20 -34.60 -8.08
N ARG A 415 40.67 -33.78 -9.03
CA ARG A 415 41.78 -32.84 -8.85
C ARG A 415 41.27 -31.40 -9.03
N LEU A 416 41.70 -30.53 -8.11
CA LEU A 416 41.52 -29.07 -8.20
C LEU A 416 42.76 -28.48 -8.88
N GLU A 417 42.58 -27.86 -10.05
CA GLU A 417 43.59 -26.94 -10.61
C GLU A 417 43.12 -25.50 -10.45
N ARG A 418 44.10 -24.61 -10.33
CA ARG A 418 44.01 -23.26 -9.77
C ARG A 418 43.81 -22.21 -10.85
#